data_AF-A0A3P7ME70-F1
#
_entry.id   AF-A0A3P7ME70-F1
#
_cell.length_a   1.000
_cell.length_b   1.000
_cell.length_c   1.000
_cell.angle_alpha   90.00
_cell.angle_beta   90.00
_cell.angle_gamma   90.00
#
_symmetry.space_group_name_H-M   'P 1'
#
loop_
_entity.id
_entity.type
_entity.pdbx_description
1 polymer ?
#
loop_
_entity_poly.entity_id
_entity_poly.type
_entity_poly.pdbx_seq_one_letter_code
_entity_poly.pdbx_strand_id
1 'polypeptide(L)'
;MEREEALQLIFHIILVYQNSHLKRLIEFSAAQQDGKKYAFPKSMMQPVIAVALRTVCAGSTKDTTVQDKTAVEPEEDKLALGCFAVFLEFCVLEPELVLDMAGTDWMVRILTGASAISERVTAVVARILVAWLDQPKLRAKGQLHLVLEQIFAPLIEFGFFQKNLSSTEM
;
A
#
# COMPACT_ATOMS: atom_id res chain seq x y z
N MET A 1 -6.01 24.74 1.94
CA MET A 1 -7.01 25.17 0.94
C MET A 1 -6.71 24.59 -0.44
N GLU A 2 -5.78 25.11 -1.26
CA GLU A 2 -5.56 24.60 -2.64
C GLU A 2 -5.31 23.08 -2.72
N ARG A 3 -4.39 22.55 -1.89
CA ARG A 3 -4.08 21.11 -1.86
C ARG A 3 -5.25 20.24 -1.35
N GLU A 4 -6.10 20.77 -0.49
CA GLU A 4 -7.30 20.09 0.02
C GLU A 4 -8.37 20.00 -1.08
N GLU A 5 -8.60 21.11 -1.79
CA GLU A 5 -9.51 21.16 -2.95
C GLU A 5 -9.04 20.22 -4.08
N ALA A 6 -7.73 20.16 -4.33
CA ALA A 6 -7.16 19.21 -5.29
C ALA A 6 -7.42 17.76 -4.87
N LEU A 7 -7.26 17.42 -3.59
CA LEU A 7 -7.56 16.08 -3.08
C LEU A 7 -9.06 15.75 -3.17
N GLN A 8 -9.93 16.72 -2.84
CA GLN A 8 -11.37 16.58 -3.01
C GLN A 8 -11.73 16.35 -4.48
N LEU A 9 -11.13 17.09 -5.41
CA LEU A 9 -11.34 16.90 -6.85
C LEU A 9 -10.91 15.49 -7.29
N ILE A 10 -9.75 15.00 -6.84
CA ILE A 10 -9.29 13.63 -7.11
C ILE A 10 -10.33 12.62 -6.62
N PHE A 11 -10.87 12.80 -5.42
CA PHE A 11 -11.92 11.93 -4.88
C PHE A 11 -13.19 11.94 -5.73
N HIS A 12 -13.64 13.11 -6.19
CA HIS A 12 -14.79 13.19 -7.11
C HIS A 12 -14.52 12.50 -8.45
N ILE A 13 -13.31 12.64 -8.99
CA ILE A 13 -12.90 11.95 -10.22
C ILE A 13 -12.90 10.43 -10.01
N ILE A 14 -12.49 9.94 -8.83
CA ILE A 14 -12.61 8.52 -8.47
C ILE A 14 -14.07 8.05 -8.49
N LEU A 15 -14.99 8.82 -7.91
CA LEU A 15 -16.42 8.48 -7.93
C LEU A 15 -16.98 8.45 -9.35
N VAL A 16 -16.63 9.43 -10.19
CA VAL A 16 -17.02 9.41 -11.61
C VAL A 16 -16.42 8.21 -12.30
N TYR A 17 -15.15 7.90 -12.05
CA TYR A 17 -14.47 6.77 -12.65
C TYR A 17 -15.12 5.44 -12.29
N GLN A 18 -15.44 5.20 -11.01
CA GLN A 18 -16.13 4.02 -10.52
C GLN A 18 -17.51 3.82 -11.15
N ASN A 19 -18.27 4.91 -11.28
CA ASN A 19 -19.62 4.88 -11.86
C ASN A 19 -19.59 4.85 -13.39
N SER A 20 -18.48 5.27 -14.01
CA SER A 20 -18.28 5.16 -15.44
C SER A 20 -17.87 3.73 -15.80
N HIS A 21 -18.39 3.21 -16.91
CA HIS A 21 -17.87 1.96 -17.49
C HIS A 21 -16.53 2.17 -18.22
N LEU A 22 -15.80 3.24 -17.92
CA LEU A 22 -14.58 3.64 -18.62
C LEU A 22 -13.49 2.56 -18.53
N LYS A 23 -13.32 1.94 -17.36
CA LYS A 23 -12.36 0.85 -17.19
C LYS A 23 -12.63 -0.30 -18.15
N ARG A 24 -13.88 -0.79 -18.16
CA ARG A 24 -14.31 -1.87 -19.08
C ARG A 24 -14.14 -1.45 -20.53
N LEU A 25 -14.55 -0.22 -20.87
CA LEU A 25 -14.46 0.30 -22.24
C LEU A 25 -13.01 0.35 -22.71
N ILE A 26 -12.09 0.80 -21.85
CA ILE A 26 -10.66 0.82 -22.15
C ILE A 26 -10.10 -0.61 -22.22
N GLU A 27 -10.45 -1.52 -21.31
CA GLU A 27 -10.03 -2.93 -21.38
C GLU A 27 -10.47 -3.60 -22.67
N PHE A 28 -11.71 -3.38 -23.13
CA PHE A 28 -12.20 -3.88 -24.41
C PHE A 28 -11.48 -3.25 -25.60
N SER A 29 -11.14 -1.95 -25.55
CA SER A 29 -10.43 -1.26 -26.63
C SER A 29 -8.93 -1.55 -26.67
N ALA A 30 -8.28 -1.67 -25.50
CA ALA A 30 -6.87 -1.99 -25.35
C ALA A 30 -6.59 -3.47 -25.66
N ALA A 31 -7.58 -4.34 -25.43
CA ALA A 31 -7.57 -5.70 -25.97
C ALA A 31 -7.60 -5.72 -27.52
N GLN A 32 -7.93 -4.60 -28.18
CA GLN A 32 -7.94 -4.53 -29.64
C GLN A 32 -6.60 -4.06 -30.24
N GLN A 33 -5.95 -2.98 -29.80
CA GLN A 33 -4.59 -2.62 -30.26
C GLN A 33 -3.91 -1.63 -29.30
N ASP A 34 -2.67 -1.90 -28.90
CA ASP A 34 -1.57 -1.01 -28.43
C ASP A 34 -1.92 0.27 -27.61
N GLY A 35 -3.07 0.27 -26.93
CA GLY A 35 -3.64 1.42 -26.25
C GLY A 35 -3.16 1.60 -24.81
N LYS A 36 -3.48 2.76 -24.23
CA LYS A 36 -3.18 3.05 -22.80
C LYS A 36 -3.74 1.92 -21.92
N LYS A 37 -2.84 1.19 -21.26
CA LYS A 37 -3.15 0.04 -20.39
C LYS A 37 -4.04 0.38 -19.19
N TYR A 38 -4.09 1.64 -18.77
CA TYR A 38 -4.79 2.08 -17.57
C TYR A 38 -5.73 3.23 -17.90
N ALA A 39 -6.95 3.15 -17.35
CA ALA A 39 -7.98 4.15 -17.56
C ALA A 39 -7.84 5.36 -16.61
N PHE A 40 -7.31 5.15 -15.40
CA PHE A 40 -7.08 6.23 -14.45
C PHE A 40 -5.69 6.90 -14.64
N PRO A 41 -5.57 8.24 -14.51
CA PRO A 41 -4.31 8.94 -14.76
C PRO A 41 -3.24 8.66 -13.70
N LYS A 42 -2.09 8.12 -14.12
CA LYS A 42 -0.93 7.90 -13.21
C LYS A 42 -0.47 9.18 -12.52
N SER A 43 -0.47 10.31 -13.24
CA SER A 43 -0.04 11.62 -12.74
C SER A 43 -0.88 12.14 -11.58
N MET A 44 -2.13 11.68 -11.43
CA MET A 44 -2.96 12.01 -10.28
C MET A 44 -2.72 11.07 -9.10
N MET A 45 -2.43 9.80 -9.37
CA MET A 45 -2.18 8.79 -8.32
C MET A 45 -0.82 9.00 -7.64
N GLN A 46 0.23 9.27 -8.43
CA GLN A 46 1.60 9.40 -7.93
C GLN A 46 1.77 10.37 -6.76
N PRO A 47 1.28 11.63 -6.80
CA PRO A 47 1.44 12.55 -5.68
C PRO A 47 0.68 12.10 -4.43
N VAL A 48 -0.51 11.51 -4.59
CA VAL A 48 -1.30 10.96 -3.47
C VAL A 48 -0.55 9.80 -2.82
N ILE A 49 -0.04 8.87 -3.62
CA ILE A 49 0.74 7.71 -3.15
C ILE A 49 2.00 8.18 -2.44
N ALA A 50 2.74 9.14 -3.01
CA ALA A 50 3.96 9.65 -2.39
C ALA A 50 3.71 10.23 -0.99
N VAL A 51 2.62 11.00 -0.82
CA VAL A 51 2.22 11.54 0.48
C VAL A 51 1.77 10.43 1.43
N ALA A 52 0.93 9.49 0.96
CA ALA A 52 0.41 8.38 1.75
C ALA A 52 1.54 7.45 2.26
N LEU A 53 2.48 7.09 1.40
CA LEU A 53 3.58 6.20 1.75
C LEU A 53 4.57 6.84 2.70
N ARG A 54 4.75 8.17 2.65
CA ARG A 54 5.57 8.88 3.65
C ARG A 54 5.03 8.63 5.07
N THR A 55 3.71 8.62 5.25
CA THR A 55 3.08 8.34 6.55
C THR A 55 3.35 6.92 7.02
N VAL A 56 3.26 5.93 6.13
CA VAL A 56 3.48 4.51 6.47
C VAL A 56 4.97 4.21 6.71
N CYS A 57 5.85 4.84 5.92
CA CYS A 57 7.27 4.52 5.87
C CYS A 57 8.16 5.37 6.78
N ALA A 58 7.63 6.43 7.41
CA ALA A 58 8.39 7.35 8.27
C ALA A 58 9.09 6.68 9.47
N GLY A 59 8.66 5.48 9.89
CA GLY A 59 9.17 4.81 11.10
C GLY A 59 10.45 3.96 10.93
N SER A 60 11.03 3.83 9.74
CA SER A 60 12.10 2.83 9.48
C SER A 60 13.54 3.33 9.62
N THR A 61 13.78 4.60 9.94
CA THR A 61 15.16 5.13 10.05
C THR A 61 15.61 5.15 11.51
N LYS A 62 15.77 3.97 12.11
CA LYS A 62 16.48 3.80 13.38
C LYS A 62 17.59 2.75 13.25
N ASP A 63 18.41 2.88 12.21
CA ASP A 63 19.73 2.24 12.19
C ASP A 63 20.80 3.25 11.80
N THR A 64 21.60 3.61 12.81
CA THR A 64 23.01 4.03 12.78
C THR A 64 23.39 5.29 11.98
N THR A 65 23.42 6.46 12.63
CA THR A 65 24.66 7.25 12.92
C THR A 65 24.33 8.66 13.44
N VAL A 66 25.01 9.02 14.53
CA VAL A 66 25.36 10.36 15.04
C VAL A 66 24.21 11.36 15.27
N GLN A 67 24.06 11.72 16.54
CA GLN A 67 23.33 12.88 17.02
C GLN A 67 23.68 14.13 16.21
N ASP A 68 22.69 14.71 15.53
CA ASP A 68 22.64 16.16 15.39
C ASP A 68 21.30 16.66 15.94
N LYS A 69 21.38 17.49 16.98
CA LYS A 69 20.26 17.96 17.80
C LYS A 69 19.53 19.12 17.12
N THR A 70 19.04 18.88 15.90
CA THR A 70 18.18 19.79 15.13
C THR A 70 17.21 18.99 14.24
N ALA A 71 16.77 17.81 14.68
CA ALA A 71 15.64 17.13 14.06
C ALA A 71 14.36 17.93 14.38
N VAL A 72 14.05 18.90 13.52
CA VAL A 72 12.72 19.47 13.39
C VAL A 72 11.78 18.27 13.23
N GLU A 73 10.90 18.05 14.21
CA GLU A 73 9.78 17.11 14.09
C GLU A 73 9.18 17.32 12.69
N PRO A 74 9.13 16.29 11.82
CA PRO A 74 8.60 16.48 10.48
C PRO A 74 7.17 16.96 10.64
N GLU A 75 6.91 18.21 10.25
CA GLU A 75 5.58 18.80 10.30
C GLU A 75 4.61 17.81 9.66
N GLU A 76 3.69 17.27 10.45
CA GLU A 76 2.74 16.29 9.98
C GLU A 76 1.97 16.92 8.82
N ASP A 77 2.11 16.34 7.62
CA ASP A 77 1.36 16.81 6.46
C ASP A 77 -0.13 16.63 6.78
N LYS A 78 -0.87 17.74 6.89
CA LYS A 78 -2.30 17.74 7.22
C LYS A 78 -3.13 16.90 6.25
N LEU A 79 -2.59 16.62 5.06
CA LEU A 79 -3.21 15.77 4.04
C LEU A 79 -2.79 14.31 4.10
N ALA A 80 -1.86 13.92 4.96
CA ALA A 80 -1.33 12.56 5.08
C ALA A 80 -2.45 11.51 5.16
N LEU A 81 -3.37 11.69 6.12
CA LEU A 81 -4.47 10.75 6.33
C LEU A 81 -5.46 10.72 5.16
N GLY A 82 -5.77 11.90 4.59
CA GLY A 82 -6.65 12.00 3.43
C GLY A 82 -6.06 11.33 2.19
N CYS A 83 -4.78 11.58 1.91
CA CYS A 83 -4.04 10.91 0.84
C CYS A 83 -3.95 9.41 1.08
N PHE A 84 -3.75 8.97 2.32
CA PHE A 84 -3.72 7.56 2.66
C PHE A 84 -5.09 6.88 2.45
N ALA A 85 -6.19 7.53 2.80
CA ALA A 85 -7.53 7.01 2.49
C ALA A 85 -7.76 6.86 0.97
N VAL A 86 -7.40 7.88 0.18
CA VAL A 86 -7.49 7.83 -1.29
C VAL A 86 -6.55 6.76 -1.87
N PHE A 87 -5.38 6.56 -1.27
CA PHE A 87 -4.46 5.49 -1.65
C PHE A 87 -5.07 4.09 -1.45
N LEU A 88 -5.78 3.84 -0.34
CA LEU A 88 -6.48 2.58 -0.12
C LEU A 88 -7.59 2.36 -1.16
N GLU A 89 -8.31 3.40 -1.59
CA GLU A 89 -9.27 3.32 -2.69
C GLU A 89 -8.57 2.92 -4.01
N PHE A 90 -7.40 3.50 -4.30
CA PHE A 90 -6.61 3.09 -5.46
C PHE A 90 -6.18 1.62 -5.42
N CYS A 91 -5.90 1.07 -4.24
CA CYS A 91 -5.54 -0.35 -4.10
C CYS A 91 -6.68 -1.29 -4.49
N VAL A 92 -7.94 -0.82 -4.40
CA VAL A 92 -9.12 -1.57 -4.84
C VAL A 92 -9.39 -1.35 -6.32
N LEU A 93 -9.30 -0.09 -6.77
CA LEU A 93 -9.69 0.29 -8.13
C LEU A 93 -8.66 -0.04 -9.19
N GLU A 94 -7.39 0.22 -8.91
CA GLU A 94 -6.29 0.11 -9.87
C GLU A 94 -5.10 -0.67 -9.26
N PRO A 95 -5.32 -1.91 -8.77
CA PRO A 95 -4.30 -2.67 -8.03
C PRO A 95 -3.02 -2.91 -8.84
N GLU A 96 -3.15 -3.22 -10.14
CA GLU A 96 -1.97 -3.43 -10.99
C GLU A 96 -1.13 -2.17 -11.15
N LEU A 97 -1.77 -1.01 -11.17
CA LEU A 97 -1.09 0.27 -11.32
C LEU A 97 -0.46 0.70 -9.99
N VAL A 98 -1.15 0.45 -8.86
CA VAL A 98 -0.57 0.60 -7.53
C VAL A 98 0.68 -0.28 -7.39
N LEU A 99 0.63 -1.54 -7.80
CA LEU A 99 1.80 -2.42 -7.79
C LEU A 99 2.97 -1.85 -8.60
N ASP A 100 2.71 -1.24 -9.77
CA ASP A 100 3.75 -0.61 -10.60
C ASP A 100 4.39 0.64 -9.94
N MET A 101 3.67 1.33 -9.04
CA MET A 101 4.11 2.62 -8.49
C MET A 101 4.58 2.54 -7.04
N ALA A 102 3.95 1.69 -6.22
CA ALA A 102 4.12 1.62 -4.77
C ALA A 102 4.73 0.30 -4.30
N GLY A 103 4.71 -0.75 -5.13
CA GLY A 103 5.06 -2.11 -4.70
C GLY A 103 4.19 -2.60 -3.53
N THR A 104 4.77 -3.43 -2.68
CA THR A 104 4.07 -4.12 -1.57
C THR A 104 4.70 -3.89 -0.19
N ASP A 105 5.83 -3.19 -0.07
CA ASP A 105 6.54 -2.96 1.20
C ASP A 105 5.66 -2.27 2.25
N TRP A 106 4.87 -1.28 1.83
CA TRP A 106 3.91 -0.58 2.68
C TRP A 106 2.91 -1.54 3.32
N MET A 107 2.46 -2.57 2.60
CA MET A 107 1.49 -3.55 3.10
C MET A 107 2.10 -4.41 4.21
N VAL A 108 3.35 -4.83 4.03
CA VAL A 108 4.10 -5.62 5.01
C VAL A 108 4.26 -4.81 6.29
N ARG A 109 4.72 -3.54 6.19
CA ARG A 109 4.92 -2.67 7.36
C ARG A 109 3.65 -2.46 8.19
N ILE A 110 2.50 -2.32 7.53
CA ILE A 110 1.22 -2.16 8.23
C ILE A 110 0.82 -3.46 8.91
N LEU A 111 0.94 -4.60 8.22
CA LEU A 111 0.46 -5.88 8.71
C LEU A 111 1.38 -6.52 9.77
N THR A 112 2.66 -6.15 9.81
CA THR A 112 3.59 -6.55 10.88
C THR A 112 3.58 -5.61 12.08
N GLY A 113 2.82 -4.51 12.03
CA GLY A 113 2.79 -3.50 13.10
C GLY A 113 4.03 -2.62 13.17
N ALA A 114 4.90 -2.65 12.14
CA ALA A 114 6.07 -1.76 12.04
C ALA A 114 5.68 -0.28 11.81
N SER A 115 4.43 -0.02 11.43
CA SER A 115 3.86 1.32 11.32
C SER A 115 2.84 1.56 12.43
N ALA A 116 2.91 2.73 13.09
CA ALA A 116 1.96 3.13 14.12
C ALA A 116 0.61 3.51 13.48
N ILE A 117 -0.23 2.51 13.26
CA ILE A 117 -1.51 2.64 12.55
C ILE A 117 -2.63 1.98 13.36
N SER A 118 -3.85 2.52 13.22
CA SER A 118 -5.04 1.96 13.88
C SER A 118 -5.36 0.54 13.40
N GLU A 119 -5.88 -0.31 14.30
CA GLU A 119 -6.33 -1.67 13.99
C GLU A 119 -7.34 -1.72 12.84
N ARG A 120 -8.20 -0.69 12.73
CA ARG A 120 -9.16 -0.56 11.63
C ARG A 120 -8.48 -0.48 10.26
N VAL A 121 -7.40 0.28 10.15
CA VAL A 121 -6.63 0.37 8.90
C VAL A 121 -5.92 -0.95 8.63
N THR A 122 -5.33 -1.58 9.64
CA THR A 122 -4.72 -2.92 9.51
C THR A 122 -5.72 -3.93 8.95
N ALA A 123 -6.96 -3.93 9.44
CA ALA A 123 -8.03 -4.78 8.94
C ALA A 123 -8.41 -4.46 7.47
N VAL A 124 -8.42 -3.18 7.07
CA VAL A 124 -8.66 -2.80 5.67
C VAL A 124 -7.53 -3.29 4.77
N VAL A 125 -6.27 -3.10 5.17
CA VAL A 125 -5.10 -3.57 4.40
C VAL A 125 -5.07 -5.09 4.31
N ALA A 126 -5.46 -5.81 5.37
CA ALA A 126 -5.58 -7.26 5.33
C ALA A 126 -6.64 -7.72 4.30
N ARG A 127 -7.79 -7.03 4.21
CA ARG A 127 -8.81 -7.31 3.19
C ARG A 127 -8.31 -7.04 1.78
N ILE A 128 -7.53 -5.97 1.58
CA ILE A 128 -6.88 -5.68 0.29
C ILE A 128 -5.93 -6.82 -0.08
N LEU A 129 -5.08 -7.27 0.85
CA LEU A 129 -4.19 -8.41 0.61
C LEU A 129 -4.97 -9.66 0.21
N VAL A 130 -6.04 -10.01 0.92
CA VAL A 130 -6.90 -11.15 0.57
C VAL A 130 -7.49 -10.99 -0.84
N ALA A 131 -8.06 -9.83 -1.16
CA ALA A 131 -8.62 -9.57 -2.48
C ALA A 131 -7.57 -9.66 -3.60
N TRP A 132 -6.33 -9.26 -3.33
CA TRP A 132 -5.22 -9.40 -4.28
C TRP A 132 -4.75 -10.85 -4.41
N LEU A 133 -4.75 -11.63 -3.31
CA LEU A 133 -4.44 -13.06 -3.31
C LEU A 133 -5.44 -13.87 -4.12
N ASP A 134 -6.71 -13.49 -4.12
CA ASP A 134 -7.76 -14.18 -4.89
C ASP A 134 -7.53 -14.06 -6.42
N GLN A 135 -6.73 -13.10 -6.87
CA GLN A 135 -6.44 -12.87 -8.29
C GLN A 135 -5.06 -13.40 -8.69
N PRO A 136 -4.95 -14.46 -9.51
CA PRO A 136 -3.65 -15.02 -9.93
C PRO A 136 -2.69 -14.01 -10.54
N LYS A 137 -3.23 -13.05 -11.32
CA LYS A 137 -2.46 -12.00 -11.97
C LYS A 137 -1.80 -11.06 -10.96
N LEU A 138 -2.55 -10.64 -9.92
CA LEU A 138 -2.04 -9.78 -8.86
C LEU A 138 -1.06 -10.53 -7.95
N ARG A 139 -1.34 -11.80 -7.64
CA ARG A 139 -0.43 -12.69 -6.90
C ARG A 139 0.96 -12.73 -7.52
N ALA A 140 1.02 -13.02 -8.82
CA ALA A 140 2.27 -13.12 -9.55
C ALA A 140 2.96 -11.75 -9.64
N LYS A 141 2.22 -10.72 -10.03
CA LYS A 141 2.76 -9.37 -10.23
C LYS A 141 3.33 -8.75 -8.95
N GLY A 142 2.62 -8.90 -7.83
CA GLY A 142 3.03 -8.36 -6.53
C GLY A 142 3.92 -9.29 -5.72
N GLN A 143 4.30 -10.46 -6.25
CA GLN A 143 5.07 -11.49 -5.54
C GLN A 143 4.50 -11.79 -4.14
N LEU A 144 3.18 -11.96 -4.04
CA LEU A 144 2.49 -11.98 -2.74
C LEU A 144 2.87 -13.16 -1.83
N HIS A 145 3.53 -14.19 -2.37
CA HIS A 145 4.14 -15.24 -1.56
C HIS A 145 5.24 -14.69 -0.63
N LEU A 146 6.09 -13.79 -1.12
CA LEU A 146 7.12 -13.13 -0.31
C LEU A 146 6.51 -12.19 0.73
N VAL A 147 5.41 -11.51 0.37
CA VAL A 147 4.66 -10.66 1.31
C VAL A 147 4.13 -11.49 2.48
N LEU A 148 3.55 -12.66 2.20
CA LEU A 148 3.08 -13.59 3.25
C LEU A 148 4.24 -14.10 4.10
N GLU A 149 5.34 -14.51 3.48
CA GLU A 149 6.55 -14.95 4.21
C GLU A 149 7.03 -13.86 5.18
N GLN A 150 7.09 -12.60 4.75
CA GLN A 150 7.52 -11.49 5.62
C GLN A 150 6.53 -11.20 6.75
N ILE A 151 5.22 -11.28 6.51
CA ILE A 151 4.19 -11.06 7.54
C ILE A 151 4.27 -12.15 8.62
N PHE A 152 4.49 -13.40 8.21
CA PHE A 152 4.49 -14.55 9.11
C PHE A 152 5.88 -14.92 9.65
N ALA A 153 6.96 -14.31 9.16
CA ALA A 153 8.33 -14.60 9.58
C ALA A 153 8.51 -14.61 11.12
N PRO A 154 8.02 -13.61 11.88
CA PRO A 154 8.14 -13.64 13.34
C PRO A 154 7.51 -14.88 13.97
N LEU A 155 6.33 -15.30 13.51
CA LEU A 155 5.62 -16.46 14.04
C LEU A 155 6.33 -17.78 13.68
N ILE A 156 6.89 -17.85 12.48
CA ILE A 156 7.68 -19.01 12.04
C ILE A 156 8.95 -19.12 12.89
N GLU A 157 9.67 -18.02 13.08
CA GLU A 157 10.85 -17.94 13.94
C GLU A 157 10.53 -18.34 15.39
N PHE A 158 9.44 -17.84 15.98
CA PHE A 158 8.98 -18.27 17.31
C PHE A 158 8.68 -19.77 17.37
N GLY A 159 8.06 -20.34 16.34
CA GLY A 159 7.82 -21.78 16.24
C GLY A 159 9.11 -22.61 16.13
N PHE A 160 10.15 -22.07 15.48
CA PHE A 160 11.49 -22.68 15.48
C PHE A 160 12.15 -22.64 16.86
N PHE A 161 12.07 -21.51 17.59
CA PHE A 161 12.63 -21.40 18.94
C PHE A 161 11.96 -22.35 19.94
N GLN A 162 10.63 -22.52 19.88
CA GLN A 162 9.92 -23.47 20.75
C GLN A 162 10.35 -24.93 20.50
N LYS A 163 10.47 -25.34 19.23
CA LYS A 163 10.91 -26.70 18.87
C LYS A 163 12.34 -26.99 19.34
N ASN A 164 13.23 -26.01 19.23
CA ASN A 164 14.62 -26.16 19.68
C ASN A 164 14.74 -26.21 21.20
N LEU A 165 13.95 -25.40 21.95
CA LEU A 165 13.92 -25.48 23.41
C LEU A 165 13.41 -26.85 23.88
N SER A 166 12.34 -27.38 23.30
CA SER A 166 11.81 -28.72 23.63
C SER A 166 12.76 -29.87 23.26
N SER A 167 13.68 -29.65 22.31
CA SER A 167 14.68 -30.65 21.89
C SER A 167 15.96 -30.60 22.72
N THR A 168 16.15 -29.55 23.53
CA THR A 168 17.33 -29.36 24.39
C THR A 168 17.08 -29.80 25.83
N GLU A 169 15.85 -30.20 26.16
CA GLU A 169 15.46 -30.78 27.47
C GLU A 169 15.46 -32.32 27.49
N MET A 170 16.12 -32.98 26.53
CA MET A 170 16.42 -34.43 26.52
C MET A 170 17.92 -34.67 26.50
#